data_AF-A0A527I8U3-F1
#
_entry.id   AF-A0A527I8U3-F1
#
_cell.length_a   1.000
_cell.length_b   1.000
_cell.length_c   1.000
_cell.angle_alpha   90.00
_cell.angle_beta   90.00
_cell.angle_gamma   90.00
#
_symmetry.space_group_name_H-M   'P 1'
#
loop_
_entity.id
_entity.type
_entity.pdbx_description
1 polymer ?
#
loop_
_entity_poly.entity_id
_entity_poly.type
_entity_poly.pdbx_seq_one_letter_code
_entity_poly.pdbx_strand_id
1 'polypeptide(L)'
;VMYSSKEHGFFSISGNLATQYIQAVGWAMASAISNDSRIAAAWIGDGSTAESDFHSALVFASTYKAPVVLNVVNNQWAISTFQGIARGGSGTFAARGLGFGIPSLRVDGNDYLAVHAVAKWAAERARSNLGPTLVEYVTYRAGAHSS
;
A
#
# COMPACT_ATOMS: atom_id res chain seq x y z
N VAL A 1 -16.48 -1.06 12.39
CA VAL A 1 -15.32 -0.58 11.59
C VAL A 1 -15.07 -1.37 10.30
N MET A 2 -15.75 -2.50 10.05
CA MET A 2 -15.64 -3.27 8.80
C MET A 2 -16.61 -2.75 7.72
N TYR A 3 -16.33 -1.60 7.15
CA TYR A 3 -17.20 -0.94 6.16
C TYR A 3 -17.10 -1.56 4.76
N SER A 4 -18.09 -1.28 3.91
CA SER A 4 -18.10 -1.60 2.48
C SER A 4 -18.93 -0.57 1.72
N SER A 5 -18.38 -0.02 0.63
CA SER A 5 -19.14 0.88 -0.24
C SER A 5 -18.63 0.83 -1.68
N LYS A 6 -19.24 -0.04 -2.48
CA LYS A 6 -18.90 -0.18 -3.90
C LYS A 6 -19.10 1.13 -4.68
N GLU A 7 -20.15 1.89 -4.35
CA GLU A 7 -20.47 3.18 -5.00
C GLU A 7 -19.33 4.19 -4.87
N HIS A 8 -18.63 4.20 -3.73
CA HIS A 8 -17.52 5.11 -3.46
C HIS A 8 -16.15 4.50 -3.79
N GLY A 9 -16.10 3.32 -4.42
CA GLY A 9 -14.85 2.60 -4.67
C GLY A 9 -14.15 2.10 -3.40
N PHE A 10 -14.91 1.90 -2.31
CA PHE A 10 -14.39 1.41 -1.03
C PHE A 10 -14.67 -0.08 -0.88
N PHE A 11 -13.64 -0.89 -1.13
CA PHE A 11 -13.74 -2.36 -1.06
C PHE A 11 -14.09 -2.83 0.36
N SER A 12 -14.86 -3.92 0.45
CA SER A 12 -15.27 -4.49 1.74
C SER A 12 -14.06 -4.83 2.60
N ILE A 13 -14.01 -4.31 3.83
CA ILE A 13 -12.92 -4.61 4.75
C ILE A 13 -13.05 -6.04 5.28
N SER A 14 -11.92 -6.74 5.35
CA SER A 14 -11.77 -8.03 6.02
C SER A 14 -10.99 -7.87 7.33
N GLY A 15 -11.28 -8.73 8.32
CA GLY A 15 -10.46 -8.82 9.53
C GLY A 15 -9.11 -9.52 9.32
N ASN A 16 -8.94 -10.24 8.21
CA ASN A 16 -7.70 -10.90 7.86
C ASN A 16 -6.70 -9.89 7.29
N LEU A 17 -5.60 -9.68 8.00
CA LEU A 17 -4.56 -8.72 7.63
C LEU A 17 -3.93 -9.06 6.28
N ALA A 18 -3.49 -8.02 5.57
CA ALA A 18 -2.78 -8.05 4.29
C ALA A 18 -3.52 -8.65 3.08
N THR A 19 -4.56 -9.47 3.26
CA THR A 19 -5.31 -10.14 2.18
C THR A 19 -5.78 -9.18 1.08
N GLN A 20 -6.23 -7.98 1.45
CA GLN A 20 -6.68 -6.95 0.53
C GLN A 20 -5.56 -6.40 -0.37
N TYR A 21 -4.30 -6.52 0.06
CA TYR A 21 -3.16 -5.90 -0.62
C TYR A 21 -2.88 -6.57 -1.96
N ILE A 22 -2.86 -7.91 -2.00
CA ILE A 22 -2.74 -8.68 -3.25
C ILE A 22 -4.04 -8.63 -4.08
N GLN A 23 -5.21 -8.57 -3.44
CA GLN A 23 -6.49 -8.43 -4.13
C GLN A 23 -6.55 -7.11 -4.93
N ALA A 24 -6.02 -6.01 -4.38
CA ALA A 24 -5.91 -4.74 -5.08
C ALA A 24 -5.01 -4.82 -6.32
N VAL A 25 -3.91 -5.59 -6.26
CA VAL A 25 -3.07 -5.87 -7.44
C VAL A 25 -3.85 -6.64 -8.50
N GLY A 26 -4.59 -7.68 -8.11
CA GLY A 26 -5.45 -8.43 -9.03
C GLY A 26 -6.54 -7.57 -9.68
N TRP A 27 -7.14 -6.65 -8.92
CA TRP A 27 -8.10 -5.69 -9.45
C TRP A 27 -7.46 -4.72 -10.47
N ALA A 28 -6.26 -4.20 -10.17
CA ALA A 28 -5.51 -3.36 -11.10
C ALA A 28 -5.13 -4.12 -12.38
N MET A 29 -4.74 -5.38 -12.27
CA MET A 29 -4.49 -6.26 -13.43
C MET A 29 -5.75 -6.43 -14.26
N ALA A 30 -6.92 -6.65 -13.64
CA ALA A 30 -8.19 -6.75 -14.36
C ALA A 30 -8.55 -5.47 -15.12
N SER A 31 -8.30 -4.29 -14.51
CA SER A 31 -8.46 -3.00 -15.18
C SER A 31 -7.57 -2.89 -16.42
N ALA A 32 -6.28 -3.25 -16.29
CA ALA A 32 -5.34 -3.28 -17.42
C ALA A 32 -5.76 -4.26 -18.52
N ILE A 33 -6.15 -5.50 -18.16
CA ILE A 33 -6.64 -6.52 -19.11
C ILE A 33 -7.86 -6.02 -19.89
N SER A 34 -8.70 -5.21 -19.24
CA SER A 34 -9.94 -4.68 -19.83
C SER A 34 -9.73 -3.39 -20.61
N ASN A 35 -8.48 -2.94 -20.81
CA ASN A 35 -8.13 -1.63 -21.39
C ASN A 35 -8.84 -0.46 -20.69
N ASP A 36 -9.06 -0.58 -19.39
CA ASP A 36 -9.63 0.47 -18.56
C ASP A 36 -8.53 1.40 -18.03
N SER A 37 -8.92 2.61 -17.63
CA SER A 37 -8.02 3.66 -17.13
C SER A 37 -8.05 3.80 -15.61
N ARG A 38 -8.79 2.94 -14.91
CA ARG A 38 -8.86 2.95 -13.45
C ARG A 38 -7.60 2.33 -12.85
N ILE A 39 -7.32 2.71 -11.61
CA ILE A 39 -6.16 2.23 -10.84
C ILE A 39 -6.65 1.68 -9.51
N ALA A 40 -5.84 0.85 -8.86
CA ALA A 40 -6.10 0.45 -7.47
C ALA A 40 -5.25 1.26 -6.49
N ALA A 41 -5.80 1.50 -5.30
CA ALA A 41 -5.06 2.01 -4.14
C ALA A 41 -5.16 0.98 -3.01
N ALA A 42 -4.04 0.30 -2.74
CA ALA A 42 -3.94 -0.72 -1.70
C ALA A 42 -3.39 -0.10 -0.41
N TRP A 43 -3.87 -0.54 0.75
CA TRP A 43 -3.43 -0.02 2.06
C TRP A 43 -3.06 -1.15 3.00
N ILE A 44 -1.95 -0.98 3.73
CA ILE A 44 -1.47 -1.92 4.75
C ILE A 44 -0.75 -1.16 5.87
N GLY A 45 -0.80 -1.66 7.10
CA GLY A 45 -0.01 -1.12 8.22
C GLY A 45 1.39 -1.73 8.31
N ASP A 46 2.30 -1.10 9.06
CA ASP A 46 3.70 -1.56 9.24
C ASP A 46 3.79 -3.02 9.71
N GLY A 47 3.04 -3.43 10.73
CA GLY A 47 3.04 -4.81 11.21
C GLY A 47 2.60 -5.83 10.17
N SER A 48 1.54 -5.51 9.42
CA SER A 48 0.99 -6.40 8.40
C SER A 48 1.91 -6.56 7.19
N THR A 49 2.96 -5.74 7.04
CA THR A 49 3.99 -5.98 6.01
C THR A 49 4.82 -7.24 6.24
N ALA A 50 4.72 -7.88 7.41
CA ALA A 50 5.33 -9.17 7.70
C ALA A 50 4.49 -10.36 7.21
N GLU A 51 3.23 -10.13 6.80
CA GLU A 51 2.35 -11.16 6.23
C GLU A 51 2.79 -11.54 4.82
N SER A 52 2.53 -12.79 4.41
CA SER A 52 2.89 -13.31 3.09
C SER A 52 2.24 -12.53 1.94
N ASP A 53 1.01 -12.06 2.11
CA ASP A 53 0.28 -11.34 1.07
C ASP A 53 0.91 -9.97 0.71
N PHE A 54 1.67 -9.36 1.63
CA PHE A 54 2.48 -8.19 1.30
C PHE A 54 3.55 -8.54 0.26
N HIS A 55 4.26 -9.65 0.46
CA HIS A 55 5.28 -10.13 -0.48
C HIS A 55 4.66 -10.49 -1.83
N SER A 56 3.57 -11.27 -1.83
CA SER A 56 2.85 -11.64 -3.04
C SER A 56 2.42 -10.41 -3.84
N ALA A 57 1.90 -9.37 -3.18
CA ALA A 57 1.50 -8.14 -3.84
C ALA A 57 2.67 -7.46 -4.56
N LEU A 58 3.86 -7.38 -3.95
CA LEU A 58 5.05 -6.80 -4.59
C LEU A 58 5.50 -7.61 -5.80
N VAL A 59 5.53 -8.94 -5.69
CA VAL A 59 5.92 -9.85 -6.79
C VAL A 59 4.99 -9.67 -7.99
N PHE A 60 3.67 -9.72 -7.77
CA PHE A 60 2.69 -9.61 -8.86
C PHE A 60 2.65 -8.20 -9.45
N ALA A 61 2.65 -7.16 -8.62
CA ALA A 61 2.63 -5.79 -9.09
C ALA A 61 3.84 -5.48 -9.97
N SER A 62 5.03 -5.97 -9.57
CA SER A 62 6.25 -5.78 -10.36
C SER A 62 6.23 -6.56 -11.67
N THR A 63 5.87 -7.85 -11.62
CA THR A 63 5.85 -8.76 -12.77
C THR A 63 4.91 -8.27 -13.85
N TYR A 64 3.68 -7.90 -13.48
CA TYR A 64 2.64 -7.54 -14.43
C TYR A 64 2.54 -6.03 -14.69
N LYS A 65 3.41 -5.23 -14.06
CA LYS A 65 3.37 -3.76 -14.11
C LYS A 65 1.96 -3.21 -13.83
N ALA A 66 1.29 -3.79 -12.84
CA ALA A 66 -0.10 -3.46 -12.54
C ALA A 66 -0.27 -1.97 -12.17
N PRO A 67 -1.35 -1.28 -12.61
CA PRO A 67 -1.61 0.11 -12.29
C PRO A 67 -2.14 0.27 -10.85
N VAL A 68 -1.26 0.09 -9.87
CA VAL A 68 -1.58 0.10 -8.43
C VAL A 68 -0.63 0.99 -7.63
N VAL A 69 -1.20 1.74 -6.69
CA VAL A 69 -0.46 2.42 -5.63
C VAL A 69 -0.51 1.56 -4.37
N LEU A 70 0.66 1.11 -3.92
CA LEU A 70 0.86 0.25 -2.77
C LEU A 70 1.24 1.12 -1.57
N ASN A 71 0.28 1.42 -0.70
CA ASN A 71 0.46 2.32 0.43
C ASN A 71 0.79 1.52 1.70
N VAL A 72 1.87 1.88 2.39
CA VAL A 72 2.25 1.37 3.70
C VAL A 72 2.11 2.50 4.70
N VAL A 73 1.23 2.34 5.68
CA VAL A 73 1.07 3.28 6.79
C VAL A 73 1.96 2.80 7.93
N ASN A 74 3.12 3.43 8.06
CA ASN A 74 4.06 3.18 9.15
C ASN A 74 3.73 4.11 10.30
N ASN A 75 2.88 3.64 11.23
CA ASN A 75 2.44 4.41 12.38
C ASN A 75 3.22 4.06 13.67
N GLN A 76 4.33 3.36 13.49
CA GLN A 76 5.29 2.86 14.49
C GLN A 76 4.86 1.61 15.27
N TRP A 77 3.59 1.18 15.19
CA TRP A 77 3.03 0.17 16.09
C TRP A 77 2.00 -0.77 15.47
N ALA A 78 2.19 -2.07 15.69
CA ALA A 78 1.17 -3.09 15.50
C ALA A 78 0.71 -3.64 16.86
N ILE A 79 -0.48 -3.21 17.32
CA ILE A 79 -0.97 -3.47 18.70
C ILE A 79 0.04 -2.91 19.73
N SER A 80 0.93 -3.77 20.25
CA SER A 80 2.00 -3.45 21.20
C SER A 80 3.41 -3.63 20.62
N THR A 81 3.52 -4.12 19.39
CA THR A 81 4.78 -4.45 18.73
C THR A 81 5.32 -3.23 18.00
N PHE A 82 6.54 -2.82 18.36
CA PHE A 82 7.25 -1.74 17.67
C PHE A 82 7.62 -2.13 16.23
N GLN A 83 7.46 -1.21 15.28
CA GLN A 83 7.73 -1.45 13.85
C GLN A 83 9.12 -2.01 13.56
N GLY A 84 10.12 -1.76 14.41
CA GLY A 84 11.47 -2.29 14.25
C GLY A 84 11.51 -3.82 14.17
N ILE A 85 10.58 -4.50 14.85
CA ILE A 85 10.42 -5.96 14.75
C ILE A 85 9.84 -6.34 13.37
N ALA A 86 8.79 -5.64 12.92
CA ALA A 86 8.14 -5.90 11.63
C ALA A 86 9.03 -5.57 10.41
N ARG A 87 9.83 -4.51 10.51
CA ARG A 87 10.78 -4.07 9.47
C ARG A 87 11.95 -5.05 9.32
N GLY A 88 12.33 -5.75 10.39
CA GLY A 88 13.49 -6.62 10.43
C GLY A 88 14.77 -5.83 10.09
N GLY A 89 15.63 -6.41 9.25
CA GLY A 89 16.87 -5.76 8.80
C GLY A 89 16.70 -4.69 7.72
N SER A 90 15.49 -4.46 7.19
CA SER A 90 15.28 -3.48 6.11
C SER A 90 15.50 -2.06 6.60
N GLY A 91 16.15 -1.17 5.83
CA GLY A 91 16.35 0.24 6.22
C GLY A 91 15.03 1.01 6.40
N THR A 92 14.06 0.77 5.53
CA THR A 92 12.70 1.35 5.57
C THR A 92 11.69 0.36 4.99
N PHE A 93 10.39 0.60 5.10
CA PHE A 93 9.41 -0.23 4.37
C PHE A 93 9.42 0.10 2.87
N ALA A 94 9.63 1.37 2.52
CA ALA A 94 9.83 1.81 1.13
C ALA A 94 10.98 1.06 0.45
N ALA A 95 12.09 0.81 1.15
CA ALA A 95 13.25 0.09 0.61
C ALA A 95 12.91 -1.34 0.15
N ARG A 96 11.87 -1.98 0.72
CA ARG A 96 11.44 -3.30 0.27
C ARG A 96 10.95 -3.29 -1.17
N GLY A 97 10.22 -2.25 -1.58
CA GLY A 97 9.74 -2.11 -2.97
C GLY A 97 10.87 -2.05 -3.99
N LEU A 98 12.00 -1.42 -3.63
CA LEU A 98 13.18 -1.33 -4.50
C LEU A 98 13.75 -2.71 -4.82
N GLY A 99 13.70 -3.65 -3.86
CA GLY A 99 14.13 -5.04 -4.06
C GLY A 99 13.30 -5.80 -5.11
N PHE A 100 12.09 -5.34 -5.42
CA PHE A 100 11.24 -5.86 -6.48
C PHE A 100 11.25 -4.99 -7.74
N GLY A 101 12.12 -3.98 -7.82
CA GLY A 101 12.13 -3.04 -8.95
C GLY A 101 10.89 -2.14 -9.03
N ILE A 102 10.21 -1.91 -7.89
CA ILE A 102 9.09 -0.98 -7.78
C ILE A 102 9.63 0.36 -7.28
N PRO A 103 9.39 1.48 -7.99
CA PRO A 103 9.72 2.80 -7.45
C PRO A 103 9.02 3.04 -6.13
N SER A 104 9.80 3.45 -5.14
CA SER A 104 9.34 3.60 -3.76
C SER A 104 9.59 5.01 -3.24
N LEU A 105 8.60 5.56 -2.55
CA LEU A 105 8.68 6.85 -1.87
C LEU A 105 8.51 6.64 -0.36
N ARG A 106 9.21 7.47 0.43
CA ARG A 106 9.00 7.58 1.87
C ARG A 106 8.67 9.02 2.21
N VAL A 107 7.51 9.24 2.80
CA VAL A 107 6.85 10.55 2.89
C VAL A 107 6.47 10.81 4.34
N ASP A 108 6.51 12.08 4.76
CA ASP A 108 5.91 12.51 6.01
C ASP A 108 4.38 12.34 5.91
N GLY A 109 3.82 11.38 6.65
CA GLY A 109 2.40 11.08 6.66
C GLY A 109 1.54 12.11 7.39
N ASN A 110 2.17 13.09 8.06
CA ASN A 110 1.50 14.18 8.77
C ASN A 110 1.61 15.52 8.03
N ASP A 111 2.42 15.61 6.97
CA ASP A 111 2.40 16.73 6.04
C ASP A 111 1.35 16.47 4.95
N TYR A 112 0.18 17.08 5.09
CA TYR A 112 -0.92 16.93 4.13
C TYR A 112 -0.53 17.30 2.70
N LEU A 113 0.31 18.32 2.50
CA LEU A 113 0.73 18.74 1.17
C LEU A 113 1.67 17.69 0.55
N ALA A 114 2.57 17.12 1.35
CA ALA A 114 3.42 16.01 0.91
C ALA A 114 2.60 14.76 0.54
N VAL A 115 1.61 14.39 1.38
CA VAL A 115 0.70 13.26 1.11
C VAL A 115 -0.08 13.49 -0.18
N HIS A 116 -0.68 14.66 -0.36
CA HIS A 116 -1.44 15.00 -1.56
C HIS A 116 -0.56 14.98 -2.82
N ALA A 117 0.63 15.58 -2.76
CA ALA A 117 1.56 15.63 -3.89
C ALA A 117 2.01 14.22 -4.32
N VAL A 118 2.35 13.36 -3.35
CA VAL A 118 2.78 11.98 -3.63
C VAL A 118 1.63 11.12 -4.14
N ALA A 119 0.45 11.23 -3.53
CA ALA A 119 -0.74 10.50 -3.99
C ALA A 119 -1.08 10.87 -5.43
N LYS A 120 -1.04 12.16 -5.78
CA LYS A 120 -1.25 12.65 -7.14
C LYS A 120 -0.21 12.06 -8.11
N TRP A 121 1.08 12.18 -7.78
CA TRP A 121 2.16 11.67 -8.62
C TRP A 121 2.07 10.15 -8.84
N ALA A 122 1.83 9.38 -7.77
CA ALA A 122 1.73 7.92 -7.86
C ALA A 122 0.49 7.48 -8.65
N ALA A 123 -0.63 8.18 -8.48
CA ALA A 123 -1.86 7.92 -9.24
C ALA A 123 -1.69 8.25 -10.73
N GLU A 124 -1.05 9.36 -11.07
CA GLU A 124 -0.71 9.72 -12.46
C GLU A 124 0.20 8.67 -13.08
N ARG A 125 1.27 8.27 -12.38
CA ARG A 125 2.20 7.24 -12.86
C ARG A 125 1.51 5.90 -13.12
N ALA A 126 0.65 5.45 -12.20
CA ALA A 126 -0.13 4.22 -12.36
C ALA A 126 -1.08 4.32 -13.56
N ARG A 127 -1.80 5.44 -13.69
CA ARG A 127 -2.78 5.67 -14.77
C ARG A 127 -2.13 5.80 -16.15
N SER A 128 -0.89 6.30 -16.20
CA SER A 128 -0.07 6.36 -17.42
C SER A 128 0.62 5.02 -17.75
N ASN A 129 0.24 3.92 -17.10
CA ASN A 129 0.79 2.58 -17.32
C ASN A 129 2.32 2.48 -17.15
N LEU A 130 2.90 3.32 -16.29
CA LEU A 130 4.32 3.24 -15.94
C LEU A 130 4.58 2.19 -14.84
N GLY A 131 3.56 1.44 -14.44
CA GLY A 131 3.62 0.37 -13.44
C GLY A 131 3.30 0.83 -12.01
N PRO A 132 3.55 -0.03 -11.01
CA PRO A 132 3.17 0.23 -9.62
C PRO A 132 4.10 1.22 -8.93
N THR A 133 3.65 1.74 -7.80
CA THR A 133 4.47 2.56 -6.89
C THR A 133 4.22 2.12 -5.44
N LEU A 134 5.27 2.01 -4.65
CA LEU A 134 5.18 1.80 -3.21
C LEU A 134 5.35 3.14 -2.49
N VAL A 135 4.48 3.46 -1.53
CA VAL A 135 4.60 4.68 -0.72
C VAL A 135 4.55 4.31 0.75
N GLU A 136 5.62 4.57 1.49
CA GLU A 136 5.64 4.52 2.95
C GLU A 136 5.29 5.89 3.53
N TYR A 137 4.16 5.97 4.23
CA TYR A 137 3.75 7.15 4.99
C TYR A 137 4.24 6.99 6.43
N VAL A 138 5.17 7.86 6.82
CA VAL A 138 5.73 7.88 8.18
C VAL A 138 4.83 8.74 9.04
N THR A 139 4.11 8.11 9.97
CA THR A 139 3.17 8.78 10.87
C THR A 139 3.25 8.16 12.26
N TYR A 140 2.32 8.48 13.15
CA TYR A 140 2.29 7.97 14.51
C TYR A 140 0.85 7.65 14.96
N ARG A 141 0.63 6.45 15.51
CA ARG A 141 -0.66 6.10 16.13
C ARG A 141 -0.76 6.72 17.52
N ALA A 142 -1.31 7.93 17.59
CA ALA A 142 -1.40 8.70 18.84
C ALA A 142 -2.32 8.06 19.90
N GLY A 143 -3.36 7.34 19.48
CA GLY A 143 -4.31 6.66 20.36
C GLY A 143 -3.98 5.18 20.61
N ALA A 144 -4.82 4.55 21.45
CA ALA A 144 -4.83 3.11 21.64
C ALA A 144 -5.13 2.37 20.32
N HIS A 145 -4.79 1.08 20.27
CA HIS A 145 -5.04 0.25 19.07
C HIS A 145 -6.53 0.13 18.74
N SER A 146 -7.35 -0.06 19.77
CA SER A 146 -8.81 -0.13 19.71
C SER A 146 -9.39 0.36 21.04
N SER A 147 -10.71 0.56 21.06
CA SER A 147 -11.51 0.81 22.29
C SER A 147 -11.51 -0.37 23.24
#